data_AF-A0A5Y5PM51-F1
#
_entry.id   AF-A0A5Y5PM51-F1
#
_cell.length_a   1.000
_cell.length_b   1.000
_cell.length_c   1.000
_cell.angle_alpha   90.00
_cell.angle_beta   90.00
_cell.angle_gamma   90.00
#
_symmetry.space_group_name_H-M   'P 1'
#
loop_
_entity.id
_entity.type
_entity.pdbx_description
1 polymer ?
#
loop_
_entity_poly.entity_id
_entity_poly.type
_entity_poly.pdbx_seq_one_letter_code
_entity_poly.pdbx_strand_id
1 'polypeptide(L)'
;SQASVSLRESKGQIDANIADAMGFGSVNKGVILSGFSTVTAYMSSAGSGFSAGSGYSVGSGKNYSTSISGIAVAFSSGSGLSAVYNVSAGSGFSSQSGLSQFATMKTSVGNSLGVKDETAGVTTLKGAMAVMDIAETAITNLDQIRADIGSVQNQVTSTINNITVTQVNVKAAESQIRDVDFAAESANYSKANILAQSGSYAMAQANSVQQNVLRLLQ
;
A
#
# COMPACT_ATOMS: atom_id res chain seq x y z
N SER A 1 8.62 20.71 8.93
CA SER A 1 9.11 19.45 8.36
C SER A 1 7.91 18.59 7.97
N GLN A 2 7.99 17.81 6.88
CA GLN A 2 6.98 16.81 6.52
C GLN A 2 7.73 15.52 6.15
N ALA A 3 7.32 14.39 6.75
CA ALA A 3 7.90 13.07 6.50
C ALA A 3 6.83 12.00 6.70
N SER A 4 6.87 10.94 5.90
CA SER A 4 6.08 9.72 6.12
C SER A 4 6.95 8.67 6.79
N VAL A 5 6.42 7.97 7.79
CA VAL A 5 7.14 6.92 8.53
C VAL A 5 6.36 5.62 8.43
N SER A 6 7.03 4.56 8.00
CA SER A 6 6.45 3.21 8.00
C SER A 6 6.46 2.59 9.40
N LEU A 7 5.59 1.60 9.62
CA LEU A 7 5.56 0.81 10.86
C LEU A 7 6.89 0.11 11.16
N ARG A 8 7.72 -0.14 10.14
CA ARG A 8 9.06 -0.72 10.33
C ARG A 8 10.06 0.32 10.81
N GLU A 9 10.03 1.52 10.23
CA GLU A 9 10.93 2.63 10.56
C GLU A 9 10.69 3.15 11.97
N SER A 10 9.47 3.04 12.51
CA SER A 10 9.17 3.43 13.88
C SER A 10 9.91 2.61 14.96
N LYS A 11 10.49 1.46 14.59
CA LYS A 11 11.30 0.63 15.50
C LYS A 11 12.78 1.05 15.56
N GLY A 12 13.27 1.80 14.56
CA GLY A 12 14.65 2.25 14.48
C GLY A 12 14.88 3.58 15.22
N GLN A 13 16.14 4.01 15.30
CA GLN A 13 16.43 5.40 15.70
C GLN A 13 15.73 6.36 14.74
N ILE A 14 15.11 7.40 15.29
CA ILE A 14 14.35 8.36 14.50
C ILE A 14 15.31 9.48 14.09
N ASP A 15 15.51 9.63 12.78
CA ASP A 15 16.30 10.74 12.20
C ASP A 15 15.78 12.08 12.72
N ALA A 16 16.70 13.00 13.03
CA ALA A 16 16.36 14.31 13.58
C ALA A 16 15.31 15.08 12.78
N ASN A 17 15.30 15.00 11.44
CA ASN A 17 14.32 15.69 10.59
C ASN A 17 12.94 15.03 10.63
N ILE A 18 12.90 13.71 10.79
CA ILE A 18 11.68 12.93 10.99
C ILE A 18 11.12 13.21 12.37
N ALA A 19 11.97 13.24 13.40
CA ALA A 19 11.60 13.60 14.76
C ALA A 19 11.02 15.03 14.84
N ASP A 20 11.54 15.99 14.07
CA ASP A 20 10.93 17.34 14.00
C ASP A 20 9.55 17.30 13.33
N ALA A 21 9.38 16.50 12.27
CA ALA A 21 8.08 16.32 11.63
C ALA A 21 7.05 15.71 12.59
N MET A 22 7.49 14.84 13.50
CA MET A 22 6.66 14.22 14.54
C MET A 22 6.50 15.11 15.79
N GLY A 23 7.10 16.30 15.83
CA GLY A 23 6.93 17.27 16.90
C GLY A 23 7.79 17.05 18.15
N PHE A 24 8.93 16.37 18.02
CA PHE A 24 9.87 16.15 19.13
C PHE A 24 10.73 17.38 19.45
N GLY A 25 10.83 18.35 18.53
CA GLY A 25 11.74 19.49 18.68
C GLY A 25 13.22 19.09 18.67
N SER A 26 13.54 17.97 18.00
CA SER A 26 14.89 17.41 17.80
C SER A 26 15.83 18.34 17.03
N VAL A 27 15.27 19.21 16.20
CA VAL A 27 15.94 20.39 15.66
C VAL A 27 15.66 21.56 16.58
N ASN A 28 16.70 22.08 17.25
CA ASN A 28 16.54 23.33 17.96
C ASN A 28 16.38 24.42 16.90
N LYS A 29 15.18 25.02 16.81
CA LYS A 29 14.92 26.16 15.92
C LYS A 29 15.56 27.41 16.52
N GLY A 30 16.88 27.36 16.70
CA GLY A 30 17.67 28.48 17.17
C GLY A 30 17.56 29.67 16.22
N VAL A 31 18.21 30.76 16.58
CA VAL A 31 17.92 32.04 15.95
C VAL A 31 18.72 32.18 14.66
N ILE A 32 18.02 32.44 13.57
CA ILE A 32 18.61 32.79 12.29
C ILE A 32 18.70 34.31 12.19
N LEU A 33 19.92 34.84 12.06
CA LEU A 33 20.18 36.27 11.95
C LEU A 33 20.56 36.62 10.52
N SER A 34 19.58 37.11 9.75
CA SER A 34 19.79 37.60 8.40
C SER A 34 20.38 39.01 8.38
N GLY A 35 21.27 39.29 7.43
CA GLY A 35 21.85 40.61 7.20
C GLY A 35 23.14 40.88 7.98
N PHE A 36 23.64 39.91 8.75
CA PHE A 36 24.86 40.03 9.54
C PHE A 36 25.86 38.96 9.15
N SER A 37 27.11 39.34 8.91
CA SER A 37 28.17 38.38 8.56
C SER A 37 28.56 37.46 9.72
N THR A 38 28.39 37.91 10.96
CA THR A 38 28.71 37.15 12.18
C THR A 38 27.77 37.54 13.33
N VAL A 39 27.69 36.69 14.36
CA VAL A 39 26.97 37.00 15.61
C VAL A 39 27.53 38.25 16.28
N THR A 40 28.86 38.41 16.27
CA THR A 40 29.53 39.63 16.76
C THR A 40 29.10 40.88 16.00
N ALA A 41 28.95 40.79 14.67
CA ALA A 41 28.46 41.91 13.86
C ALA A 41 27.02 42.28 14.22
N TYR A 42 26.15 41.30 14.48
CA TYR A 42 24.82 41.55 15.02
C TYR A 42 24.86 42.22 16.39
N MET A 43 25.67 41.71 17.33
CA MET A 43 25.77 42.28 18.67
C MET A 43 26.23 43.75 18.62
N SER A 44 27.10 44.09 17.67
CA SER A 44 27.61 45.44 17.47
C SER A 44 26.59 46.40 16.83
N SER A 45 25.49 45.88 16.27
CA SER A 45 24.49 46.67 15.55
C SER A 45 23.58 47.48 16.48
N ALA A 46 23.07 48.60 15.97
CA ALA A 46 22.13 49.43 16.71
C ALA A 46 20.81 48.68 16.94
N GLY A 47 20.27 48.74 18.17
CA GLY A 47 19.04 48.05 18.55
C GLY A 47 19.20 46.60 19.00
N SER A 48 20.41 46.04 18.98
CA SER A 48 20.69 44.66 19.42
C SER A 48 20.64 44.47 20.95
N GLY A 49 20.80 45.56 21.72
CA GLY A 49 21.00 45.52 23.17
C GLY A 49 22.43 45.16 23.61
N PHE A 50 23.32 44.82 22.67
CA PHE A 50 24.72 44.45 22.91
C PHE A 50 25.72 45.48 22.37
N SER A 51 25.24 46.67 21.98
CA SER A 51 26.07 47.74 21.44
C SER A 51 27.11 48.23 22.46
N ALA A 52 28.14 48.93 21.95
CA ALA A 52 29.13 49.57 22.80
C ALA A 52 28.43 50.50 23.82
N GLY A 53 28.68 50.28 25.11
CA GLY A 53 28.05 51.03 26.21
C GLY A 53 26.89 50.32 26.94
N SER A 54 26.37 49.19 26.45
CA SER A 54 25.26 48.49 27.10
C SER A 54 25.67 47.63 28.33
N GLY A 55 26.98 47.50 28.60
CA GLY A 55 27.51 46.58 29.62
C GLY A 55 27.54 45.09 29.18
N TYR A 56 26.86 44.75 28.09
CA TYR A 56 26.79 43.40 27.52
C TYR A 56 27.54 43.27 26.18
N SER A 57 28.34 44.27 25.82
CA SER A 57 29.10 44.28 24.57
C SER A 57 30.10 43.13 24.48
N VAL A 58 30.49 42.80 23.25
CA VAL A 58 31.51 41.78 23.01
C VAL A 58 32.80 42.16 23.75
N GLY A 59 33.36 41.21 24.51
CA GLY A 59 34.54 41.45 25.34
C GLY A 59 34.27 42.02 26.73
N SER A 60 33.00 42.18 27.17
CA SER A 60 32.65 42.66 28.52
C SER A 60 32.89 41.66 29.66
N GLY A 61 33.59 40.54 29.39
CA GLY A 61 33.80 39.44 30.34
C GLY A 61 32.57 38.57 30.61
N LYS A 62 31.40 38.91 30.04
CA LYS A 62 30.14 38.15 30.19
C LYS A 62 29.95 37.04 29.17
N ASN A 63 30.83 36.94 28.17
CA ASN A 63 30.85 35.87 27.15
C ASN A 63 29.51 35.61 26.43
N TYR A 64 28.66 36.63 26.27
CA TYR A 64 27.40 36.47 25.54
C TYR A 64 27.59 36.10 24.06
N SER A 65 28.70 36.52 23.44
CA SER A 65 29.02 36.15 22.06
C SER A 65 29.14 34.64 21.88
N THR A 66 29.71 33.91 22.83
CA THR A 66 29.82 32.44 22.75
C THR A 66 28.48 31.77 23.00
N SER A 67 27.69 32.27 23.97
CA SER A 67 26.35 31.74 24.24
C SER A 67 25.40 31.93 23.06
N ILE A 68 25.40 33.11 22.44
CA ILE A 68 24.56 33.40 21.28
C ILE A 68 25.05 32.61 20.05
N SER A 69 26.36 32.53 19.83
CA SER A 69 26.90 31.72 18.72
C SER A 69 26.61 30.23 18.85
N GLY A 70 26.37 29.73 20.07
CA GLY A 70 25.94 28.35 20.35
C GLY A 70 24.47 28.05 20.06
N ILE A 71 23.64 29.07 19.80
CA ILE A 71 22.20 28.92 19.54
C ILE A 71 21.73 29.70 18.30
N ALA A 72 22.63 30.43 17.65
CA ALA A 72 22.29 31.33 16.56
C ALA A 72 23.31 31.27 15.43
N VAL A 73 22.81 31.37 14.19
CA VAL A 73 23.61 31.39 12.97
C VAL A 73 23.34 32.68 12.23
N ALA A 74 24.39 33.44 11.94
CA ALA A 74 24.32 34.71 11.23
C ALA A 74 24.78 34.55 9.77
N PHE A 75 24.05 35.15 8.83
CA PHE A 75 24.46 35.22 7.43
C PHE A 75 24.17 36.59 6.82
N SER A 76 25.09 37.06 5.98
CA SER A 76 24.99 38.34 5.30
C SER A 76 23.99 38.33 4.13
N SER A 77 23.70 37.15 3.57
CA SER A 77 22.78 36.98 2.43
C SER A 77 22.10 35.61 2.45
N GLY A 78 20.99 35.48 1.72
CA GLY A 78 20.19 34.25 1.68
C GLY A 78 20.92 33.00 1.15
N SER A 79 22.02 33.16 0.40
CA SER A 79 22.88 32.04 -0.02
C SER A 79 23.57 31.33 1.16
N GLY A 80 23.72 32.03 2.30
CA GLY A 80 24.24 31.48 3.54
C GLY A 80 23.30 30.47 4.22
N LEU A 81 22.03 30.40 3.83
CA LEU A 81 21.08 29.38 4.32
C LEU A 81 21.53 27.95 3.98
N SER A 82 22.34 27.77 2.94
CA SER A 82 22.93 26.48 2.57
C SER A 82 23.88 25.90 3.63
N ALA A 83 24.34 26.70 4.60
CA ALA A 83 25.10 26.20 5.74
C ALA A 83 24.21 25.47 6.77
N VAL A 84 22.93 25.82 6.84
CA VAL A 84 21.98 25.30 7.84
C VAL A 84 21.00 24.30 7.22
N TYR A 85 20.52 24.58 6.01
CA TYR A 85 19.54 23.78 5.30
C TYR A 85 20.15 23.10 4.07
N ASN A 86 19.59 21.96 3.69
CA ASN A 86 19.94 21.24 2.46
C ASN A 86 19.31 21.90 1.23
N VAL A 87 19.78 23.10 0.85
CA VAL A 87 19.30 23.91 -0.30
C VAL A 87 20.37 24.02 -1.40
N SER A 88 21.34 23.10 -1.45
CA SER A 88 22.38 23.11 -2.50
C SER A 88 21.77 22.88 -3.89
N ALA A 89 22.45 23.29 -4.96
CA ALA A 89 21.94 23.13 -6.33
C ALA A 89 21.63 21.67 -6.71
N GLY A 90 22.32 20.70 -6.08
CA GLY A 90 22.07 19.27 -6.26
C GLY A 90 21.05 18.67 -5.29
N SER A 91 20.56 19.42 -4.29
CA SER A 91 19.44 18.97 -3.47
C SER A 91 18.13 19.23 -4.21
N GLY A 92 17.15 18.33 -4.08
CA GLY A 92 15.79 18.56 -4.60
C GLY A 92 15.09 19.80 -4.03
N PHE A 93 15.72 20.47 -3.06
CA PHE A 93 15.23 21.66 -2.37
C PHE A 93 16.01 22.93 -2.73
N SER A 94 16.69 22.98 -3.88
CA SER A 94 17.44 24.16 -4.31
C SER A 94 16.58 25.44 -4.36
N SER A 95 17.22 26.60 -4.29
CA SER A 95 16.52 27.89 -4.43
C SER A 95 15.78 27.92 -5.77
N GLN A 96 14.48 28.22 -5.75
CA GLN A 96 13.55 28.20 -6.90
C GLN A 96 13.08 26.81 -7.38
N SER A 97 13.39 25.72 -6.66
CA SER A 97 12.84 24.39 -6.99
C SER A 97 11.34 24.23 -6.70
N GLY A 98 10.69 25.25 -6.12
CA GLY A 98 9.32 25.16 -5.58
C GLY A 98 9.21 24.39 -4.26
N LEU A 99 10.25 23.62 -3.89
CA LEU A 99 10.27 22.78 -2.69
C LEU A 99 11.24 23.31 -1.61
N SER A 100 11.92 24.43 -1.85
CA SER A 100 12.93 25.00 -0.92
C SER A 100 12.43 25.22 0.52
N GLN A 101 11.13 25.46 0.71
CA GLN A 101 10.52 25.60 2.04
C GLN A 101 10.47 24.29 2.87
N PHE A 102 10.63 23.15 2.20
CA PHE A 102 10.66 21.82 2.82
C PHE A 102 12.10 21.30 3.02
N ALA A 103 13.12 22.13 2.72
CA ALA A 103 14.50 21.75 2.91
C ALA A 103 14.76 21.27 4.34
N THR A 104 15.38 20.09 4.47
CA THR A 104 15.76 19.54 5.77
C THR A 104 16.95 20.30 6.35
N MET A 105 17.04 20.32 7.68
CA MET A 105 18.20 20.90 8.35
C MET A 105 19.38 19.93 8.26
N LYS A 106 20.59 20.48 8.13
CA LYS A 106 21.81 19.69 8.12
C LYS A 106 22.12 19.16 9.51
N THR A 107 22.45 17.87 9.59
CA THR A 107 22.88 17.17 10.81
C THR A 107 24.40 17.23 11.03
N SER A 108 25.14 17.91 10.14
CA SER A 108 26.61 17.95 10.17
C SER A 108 27.16 18.63 11.43
N VAL A 109 28.29 18.12 11.93
CA VAL A 109 29.08 18.71 13.03
C VAL A 109 29.42 20.16 12.67
N GLY A 110 28.90 21.11 13.43
CA GLY A 110 29.02 22.56 13.16
C GLY A 110 27.69 23.29 12.94
N ASN A 111 26.57 22.57 12.78
CA ASN A 111 25.26 23.20 12.87
C ASN A 111 24.95 23.57 14.33
N SER A 112 25.14 24.84 14.68
CA SER A 112 24.90 25.39 16.03
C SER A 112 23.45 25.27 16.49
N LEU A 113 22.54 24.84 15.60
CA LEU A 113 21.13 24.58 15.88
C LEU A 113 20.84 23.19 16.46
N GLY A 114 21.87 22.46 16.90
CA GLY A 114 21.72 21.31 17.81
C GLY A 114 20.79 20.21 17.30
N VAL A 115 20.94 19.84 16.03
CA VAL A 115 20.14 18.78 15.39
C VAL A 115 20.58 17.43 15.93
N LYS A 116 19.68 16.72 16.62
CA LYS A 116 19.96 15.42 17.22
C LYS A 116 18.93 14.38 16.84
N ASP A 117 19.38 13.16 16.58
CA ASP A 117 18.49 12.02 16.41
C ASP A 117 17.82 11.70 17.74
N GLU A 118 16.58 11.22 17.68
CA GLU A 118 15.81 10.87 18.87
C GLU A 118 15.83 9.37 19.12
N THR A 119 15.64 9.02 20.40
CA THR A 119 15.62 7.62 20.81
C THR A 119 14.47 6.89 20.12
N ALA A 120 14.75 5.66 19.67
CA ALA A 120 13.83 4.83 18.91
C ALA A 120 12.48 4.59 19.61
N GLY A 121 11.41 4.58 18.81
CA GLY A 121 10.10 4.01 19.17
C GLY A 121 9.37 4.67 20.34
N VAL A 122 8.76 3.83 21.19
CA VAL A 122 7.86 4.20 22.32
C VAL A 122 8.59 4.66 23.59
N THR A 123 9.91 4.81 23.52
CA THR A 123 10.75 5.16 24.69
C THR A 123 10.59 6.62 25.14
N THR A 124 9.94 7.44 24.32
CA THR A 124 9.65 8.85 24.58
C THR A 124 8.15 9.11 24.46
N LEU A 125 7.65 10.17 25.11
CA LEU A 125 6.24 10.55 25.04
C LEU A 125 5.78 10.79 23.59
N LYS A 126 6.54 11.55 22.81
CA LYS A 126 6.19 11.87 21.41
C LYS A 126 6.34 10.66 20.49
N GLY A 127 7.32 9.79 20.75
CA GLY A 127 7.45 8.54 20.02
C GLY A 127 6.28 7.60 20.27
N ALA A 128 5.81 7.50 21.51
CA ALA A 128 4.63 6.73 21.83
C ALA A 128 3.38 7.25 21.10
N MET A 129 3.12 8.56 21.14
CA MET A 129 1.97 9.17 20.43
C MET A 129 2.03 8.91 18.92
N ALA A 130 3.18 9.11 18.29
CA ALA A 130 3.29 8.87 16.86
C ALA A 130 3.20 7.39 16.48
N VAL A 131 3.71 6.48 17.32
CA VAL A 131 3.54 5.04 17.13
C VAL A 131 2.07 4.63 17.23
N MET A 132 1.25 5.32 18.04
CA MET A 132 -0.20 5.09 18.07
C MET A 132 -0.83 5.42 16.72
N ASP A 133 -0.54 6.58 16.14
CA ASP A 133 -1.08 6.99 14.83
C ASP A 133 -0.62 6.05 13.70
N ILE A 134 0.65 5.63 13.73
CA ILE A 134 1.20 4.67 12.76
C ILE A 134 0.53 3.30 12.92
N ALA A 135 0.26 2.86 14.15
CA ALA A 135 -0.43 1.60 14.42
C ALA A 135 -1.91 1.66 13.97
N GLU A 136 -2.60 2.77 14.20
CA GLU A 136 -3.97 2.98 13.73
C GLU A 136 -4.03 2.91 12.20
N THR A 137 -3.11 3.59 11.51
CA THR A 137 -2.99 3.51 10.04
C THR A 137 -2.73 2.07 9.57
N ALA A 138 -1.88 1.32 10.28
CA ALA A 138 -1.62 -0.08 9.95
C ALA A 138 -2.85 -0.98 10.15
N ILE A 139 -3.64 -0.73 11.20
CA ILE A 139 -4.92 -1.43 11.43
C ILE A 139 -5.90 -1.13 10.30
N THR A 140 -6.07 0.15 9.93
CA THR A 140 -6.97 0.54 8.83
C THR A 140 -6.56 -0.12 7.51
N ASN A 141 -5.26 -0.19 7.21
CA ASN A 141 -4.76 -0.87 6.01
C ASN A 141 -5.08 -2.37 6.03
N LEU A 142 -4.92 -3.04 7.17
CA LEU A 142 -5.28 -4.46 7.31
C LEU A 142 -6.79 -4.68 7.20
N ASP A 143 -7.60 -3.79 7.76
CA ASP A 143 -9.06 -3.88 7.69
C ASP A 143 -9.55 -3.68 6.26
N GLN A 144 -8.94 -2.79 5.48
CA GLN A 144 -9.23 -2.64 4.05
C GLN A 144 -8.92 -3.94 3.28
N ILE A 145 -7.74 -4.53 3.50
CA ILE A 145 -7.37 -5.81 2.87
C ILE A 145 -8.36 -6.92 3.27
N ARG A 146 -8.78 -6.99 4.54
CA ARG A 146 -9.77 -7.96 5.01
C ARG A 146 -11.14 -7.75 4.38
N ALA A 147 -11.56 -6.50 4.21
CA ALA A 147 -12.81 -6.16 3.54
C ALA A 147 -12.79 -6.59 2.07
N ASP A 148 -11.68 -6.35 1.36
CA ASP A 148 -11.50 -6.77 -0.03
C ASP A 148 -11.54 -8.30 -0.16
N ILE A 149 -10.83 -9.03 0.71
CA ILE A 149 -10.88 -10.49 0.75
C ILE A 149 -12.30 -10.99 1.03
N GLY A 150 -13.00 -10.39 2.00
CA GLY A 150 -14.38 -10.76 2.35
C GLY A 150 -15.36 -10.51 1.19
N SER A 151 -15.19 -9.41 0.46
CA SER A 151 -15.98 -9.08 -0.73
C SER A 151 -15.80 -10.15 -1.82
N VAL A 152 -14.55 -10.50 -2.14
CA VAL A 152 -14.23 -11.55 -3.12
C VAL A 152 -14.75 -12.91 -2.66
N GLN A 153 -14.63 -13.23 -1.38
CA GLN A 153 -15.17 -14.49 -0.82
C GLN A 153 -16.68 -14.60 -1.02
N ASN A 154 -17.44 -13.53 -0.75
CA ASN A 154 -18.89 -13.51 -0.96
C ASN A 154 -19.28 -13.69 -2.44
N GLN A 155 -18.53 -13.06 -3.35
CA GLN A 155 -18.73 -13.24 -4.79
C GLN A 155 -18.47 -14.69 -5.22
N VAL A 156 -17.38 -15.29 -4.74
CA VAL A 156 -17.03 -16.69 -5.04
C VAL A 156 -18.09 -17.64 -4.49
N THR A 157 -18.54 -17.48 -3.24
CA THR A 157 -19.60 -18.32 -2.67
C THR A 157 -20.91 -18.23 -3.47
N SER A 158 -21.31 -17.01 -3.85
CA SER A 158 -22.52 -16.80 -4.67
C SER A 158 -22.39 -17.43 -6.05
N THR A 159 -21.21 -17.30 -6.66
CA THR A 159 -20.89 -17.89 -7.97
C THR A 159 -20.91 -19.41 -7.91
N ILE A 160 -20.32 -20.02 -6.88
CA ILE A 160 -20.34 -21.48 -6.66
C ILE A 160 -21.79 -21.96 -6.54
N ASN A 161 -22.61 -21.33 -5.69
CA ASN A 161 -23.99 -21.72 -5.51
C ASN A 161 -24.79 -21.67 -6.82
N ASN A 162 -24.59 -20.62 -7.63
CA ASN A 162 -25.24 -20.51 -8.94
C ASN A 162 -24.74 -21.57 -9.93
N ILE A 163 -23.43 -21.80 -10.00
CA ILE A 163 -22.83 -22.81 -10.89
C ILE A 163 -23.29 -24.21 -10.51
N THR A 164 -23.38 -24.55 -9.23
CA THR A 164 -23.87 -25.85 -8.78
C THR A 164 -25.30 -26.11 -9.22
N VAL A 165 -26.20 -25.14 -9.07
CA VAL A 165 -27.59 -25.27 -9.55
C VAL A 165 -27.64 -25.39 -11.08
N THR A 166 -26.88 -24.55 -11.77
CA THR A 166 -26.76 -24.59 -13.23
C THR A 166 -26.26 -25.94 -13.72
N GLN A 167 -25.24 -26.50 -13.07
CA GLN A 167 -24.65 -27.80 -13.40
C GLN A 167 -25.68 -28.94 -13.27
N VAL A 168 -26.47 -28.96 -12.20
CA VAL A 168 -27.54 -29.97 -12.02
C VAL A 168 -28.58 -29.86 -13.13
N ASN A 169 -29.02 -28.64 -13.45
CA ASN A 169 -30.01 -28.41 -14.50
C ASN A 169 -29.48 -28.78 -15.90
N VAL A 170 -28.25 -28.40 -16.22
CA VAL A 170 -27.61 -28.76 -17.50
C VAL A 170 -27.45 -30.27 -17.62
N LYS A 171 -27.01 -30.96 -16.56
CA LYS A 171 -26.86 -32.41 -16.58
C LYS A 171 -28.21 -33.14 -16.73
N ALA A 172 -29.26 -32.64 -16.08
CA ALA A 172 -30.61 -33.17 -16.25
C ALA A 172 -31.14 -32.96 -17.68
N ALA A 173 -30.91 -31.78 -18.26
CA ALA A 173 -31.27 -31.49 -19.65
C ALA A 173 -30.47 -32.35 -20.64
N GLU A 174 -29.18 -32.59 -20.39
CA GLU A 174 -28.35 -33.49 -21.19
C GLU A 174 -28.87 -34.93 -21.12
N SER A 175 -29.22 -35.41 -19.92
CA SER A 175 -29.80 -36.75 -19.71
C SER A 175 -31.11 -36.92 -20.49
N GLN A 176 -32.01 -35.92 -20.49
CA GLN A 176 -33.25 -35.98 -21.28
C GLN A 176 -33.03 -36.08 -22.79
N ILE A 177 -31.92 -35.53 -23.31
CA ILE A 177 -31.62 -35.54 -24.75
C ILE A 177 -30.84 -36.79 -25.15
N ARG A 178 -29.88 -37.21 -24.31
CA ARG A 178 -28.94 -38.29 -24.65
C ARG A 178 -29.37 -39.66 -24.13
N ASP A 179 -29.98 -39.73 -22.96
CA ASP A 179 -30.32 -41.00 -22.35
C ASP A 179 -31.61 -41.55 -22.96
N VAL A 180 -31.61 -42.85 -23.27
CA VAL A 180 -32.77 -43.55 -23.80
C VAL A 180 -33.68 -44.01 -22.66
N ASP A 181 -34.98 -43.86 -22.82
CA ASP A 181 -35.95 -44.48 -21.91
C ASP A 181 -35.94 -46.01 -22.11
N PHE A 182 -35.34 -46.71 -21.14
CA PHE A 182 -35.21 -48.16 -21.17
C PHE A 182 -36.57 -48.88 -21.26
N ALA A 183 -37.64 -48.31 -20.70
CA ALA A 183 -38.96 -48.93 -20.78
C ALA A 183 -39.48 -48.92 -22.22
N ALA A 184 -39.34 -47.79 -22.91
CA ALA A 184 -39.74 -47.66 -24.32
C ALA A 184 -38.84 -48.49 -25.24
N GLU A 185 -37.52 -48.44 -25.04
CA GLU A 185 -36.56 -49.17 -25.87
C GLU A 185 -36.66 -50.68 -25.66
N SER A 186 -36.90 -51.15 -24.43
CA SER A 186 -37.15 -52.56 -24.15
C SER A 186 -38.41 -53.07 -24.84
N ALA A 187 -39.49 -52.28 -24.84
CA ALA A 187 -40.72 -52.62 -25.56
C ALA A 187 -40.49 -52.68 -27.09
N ASN A 188 -39.75 -51.72 -27.64
CA ASN A 188 -39.37 -51.72 -29.06
C ASN A 188 -38.48 -52.90 -29.42
N TYR A 189 -37.48 -53.20 -28.60
CA TYR A 189 -36.59 -54.36 -28.77
C TYR A 189 -37.37 -55.67 -28.72
N SER A 190 -38.25 -55.86 -27.73
CA SER A 190 -39.12 -57.04 -27.63
C SER A 190 -40.05 -57.15 -28.84
N LYS A 191 -40.65 -56.04 -29.28
CA LYS A 191 -41.48 -56.00 -30.49
C LYS A 191 -40.67 -56.40 -31.73
N ALA A 192 -39.47 -55.85 -31.91
CA ALA A 192 -38.58 -56.17 -33.03
C ALA A 192 -38.16 -57.65 -33.01
N ASN A 193 -37.87 -58.22 -31.84
CA ASN A 193 -37.52 -59.62 -31.68
C ASN A 193 -38.70 -60.56 -32.03
N ILE A 194 -39.91 -60.25 -31.55
CA ILE A 194 -41.14 -60.98 -31.91
C ILE A 194 -41.40 -60.88 -33.43
N LEU A 195 -41.20 -59.70 -34.03
CA LEU A 195 -41.30 -59.51 -35.49
C LEU A 195 -40.27 -60.33 -36.27
N ALA A 196 -39.01 -60.40 -35.80
CA ALA A 196 -37.97 -61.20 -36.44
C ALA A 196 -38.27 -62.71 -36.39
N GLN A 197 -38.78 -63.20 -35.25
CA GLN A 197 -39.23 -64.58 -35.10
C GLN A 197 -40.45 -64.88 -35.99
N SER A 198 -41.43 -63.98 -36.01
CA SER A 198 -42.63 -64.10 -36.84
C SER A 198 -42.31 -64.04 -38.34
N GLY A 199 -41.39 -63.16 -38.74
CA GLY A 199 -40.92 -63.04 -40.12
C GLY A 199 -40.17 -64.29 -40.59
N SER A 200 -39.33 -64.86 -39.73
CA SER A 200 -38.67 -66.15 -39.99
C SER A 200 -39.67 -67.29 -40.15
N TYR A 201 -40.71 -67.34 -39.30
CA TYR A 201 -41.80 -68.31 -39.42
C TYR A 201 -42.62 -68.11 -40.70
N ALA A 202 -42.95 -66.87 -41.05
CA ALA A 202 -43.67 -66.54 -42.28
C ALA A 202 -42.86 -66.91 -43.54
N MET A 203 -41.55 -66.69 -43.55
CA MET A 203 -40.66 -67.13 -44.63
C MET A 203 -40.63 -68.66 -44.75
N ALA A 204 -40.53 -69.37 -43.62
CA ALA A 204 -40.58 -70.83 -43.62
C ALA A 204 -41.91 -71.37 -44.18
N GLN A 205 -43.03 -70.73 -43.83
CA GLN A 205 -44.36 -71.08 -44.33
C GLN A 205 -44.53 -70.73 -45.82
N ALA A 206 -43.99 -69.60 -46.29
CA ALA A 206 -44.03 -69.23 -47.70
C ALA A 206 -43.26 -70.25 -48.57
N ASN A 207 -42.09 -70.71 -48.09
CA ASN A 207 -41.29 -71.73 -48.76
C ASN A 207 -42.02 -73.09 -48.81
N SER A 208 -42.73 -73.49 -47.75
CA SER A 208 -43.49 -74.75 -47.73
C SER A 208 -44.73 -74.72 -48.64
N VAL A 209 -45.41 -73.58 -48.74
CA VAL A 209 -46.53 -73.39 -49.69
C VAL A 209 -46.06 -73.53 -51.13
N GLN A 210 -44.90 -72.98 -51.50
CA GLN A 210 -44.35 -73.15 -52.85
C GLN A 210 -44.12 -74.64 -53.19
N GLN A 211 -43.65 -75.45 -52.24
CA GLN A 211 -43.49 -76.90 -52.44
C GLN A 211 -44.83 -77.62 -52.64
N ASN A 212 -45.90 -77.19 -51.96
CA ASN A 212 -47.23 -77.75 -52.16
C ASN A 212 -47.79 -77.46 -53.55
N VAL A 213 -47.47 -76.30 -54.14
CA VAL A 213 -47.84 -75.99 -55.53
C VAL A 213 -47.12 -76.92 -56.52
N LEU A 214 -45.83 -77.22 -56.29
CA LEU A 214 -45.10 -78.21 -57.09
C LEU A 214 -45.66 -79.63 -56.98
N ARG A 215 -46.30 -79.99 -55.86
CA ARG A 215 -47.04 -81.25 -55.70
C ARG A 215 -48.36 -81.31 -56.47
N LEU A 216 -48.96 -80.16 -56.77
CA LEU A 216 -50.22 -80.07 -57.52
C LEU A 216 -50.02 -80.03 -59.05
N LEU A 217 -48.78 -79.81 -59.50
CA LEU A 217 -48.41 -79.76 -60.92
C LEU A 217 -47.77 -81.07 -61.43
N GLN A 218 -47.65 -82.09 -60.57
CA GLN A 218 -47.26 -83.46 -60.91
C GLN A 218 -48.49 -84.36 -60.93
#